data_AF-H3BJF4-F1
#
_entry.id   AF-H3BJF4-F1
#
_cell.length_a   1.000
_cell.length_b   1.000
_cell.length_c   1.000
_cell.angle_alpha   90.00
_cell.angle_beta   90.00
_cell.angle_gamma   90.00
#
_symmetry.space_group_name_H-M   'P 1'
#
loop_
_entity.id
_entity.type
_entity.pdbx_description
1 polymer ?
#
loop_
_entity_poly.entity_id
_entity_poly.type
_entity_poly.pdbx_seq_one_letter_code
_entity_poly.pdbx_strand_id
1 'polypeptide(L)'
;NANLVNAVFDALLNTPQDIQKSVLKGIINSLLQEWKGPRTKDDLRAYFILLQNPQFNITSTYVIYAHLLRQIATLVEADHHFLVHWLKKLSQKKFKQLVERLLQFVSLRLFPAKPEEFPPLTKCTWWIPSAAKVLALLNTANNLVHPPLVPYTDFYNSTLDHIDLMEEYHTWQSFGNSHSKVWWIKYLEDKDLI
;
A
#
# COMPACT_ATOMS: atom_id res chain seq x y z
N ASN A 1 -13.03 -5.24 -20.05
CA ASN A 1 -12.26 -5.95 -19.00
C ASN A 1 -12.43 -5.41 -17.58
N ALA A 2 -12.41 -4.10 -17.32
CA ALA A 2 -12.59 -3.58 -15.95
C ALA A 2 -13.90 -4.00 -15.27
N ASN A 3 -15.01 -4.12 -16.02
CA ASN A 3 -16.31 -4.55 -15.47
C ASN A 3 -16.29 -6.00 -14.96
N LEU A 4 -15.57 -6.90 -15.63
CA LEU A 4 -15.43 -8.29 -15.21
C LEU A 4 -14.62 -8.40 -13.92
N VAL A 5 -13.52 -7.65 -13.80
CA VAL A 5 -12.71 -7.61 -12.57
C VAL A 5 -13.56 -7.15 -11.38
N ASN A 6 -14.44 -6.16 -11.59
CA ASN A 6 -15.31 -5.65 -10.54
C ASN A 6 -16.35 -6.68 -10.14
N ALA A 7 -17.02 -7.27 -11.12
CA ALA A 7 -17.99 -8.33 -10.85
C ALA A 7 -17.36 -9.50 -10.08
N VAL A 8 -16.11 -9.87 -10.41
CA VAL A 8 -15.35 -10.89 -9.68
C VAL A 8 -15.06 -10.45 -8.25
N PHE A 9 -14.63 -9.20 -8.02
CA PHE A 9 -14.38 -8.69 -6.67
C PHE A 9 -15.64 -8.55 -5.82
N ASP A 10 -16.74 -8.09 -6.41
CA ASP A 10 -18.03 -8.00 -5.75
C ASP A 10 -18.57 -9.40 -5.40
N ALA A 11 -18.40 -10.37 -6.29
CA ALA A 11 -18.76 -11.76 -6.03
C ALA A 11 -17.86 -12.39 -4.95
N LEU A 12 -16.55 -12.12 -4.99
CA LEU A 12 -15.57 -12.71 -4.08
C LEU A 12 -15.90 -12.43 -2.61
N LEU A 13 -16.33 -11.21 -2.29
CA LEU A 13 -16.73 -10.86 -0.91
C LEU A 13 -17.97 -11.64 -0.43
N ASN A 14 -18.84 -12.05 -1.36
CA ASN A 14 -20.04 -12.82 -1.08
C ASN A 14 -19.81 -14.34 -1.17
N THR A 15 -18.63 -14.79 -1.59
CA THR A 15 -18.30 -16.22 -1.60
C THR A 15 -18.04 -16.77 -0.20
N PRO A 16 -18.27 -18.09 0.02
CA PRO A 16 -17.89 -18.78 1.24
C PRO A 16 -16.43 -18.52 1.67
N GLN A 17 -16.18 -18.52 2.99
CA GLN A 17 -14.86 -18.19 3.56
C GLN A 17 -13.73 -19.13 3.10
N ASP A 18 -14.03 -20.39 2.82
CA ASP A 18 -13.08 -21.37 2.29
C ASP A 18 -12.58 -20.99 0.88
N ILE A 19 -13.46 -20.45 0.03
CA ILE A 19 -13.09 -19.92 -1.29
C ILE A 19 -12.22 -18.67 -1.12
N GLN A 20 -12.63 -17.74 -0.26
CA GLN A 20 -11.86 -16.54 0.04
C GLN A 20 -10.44 -16.87 0.55
N LYS A 21 -10.32 -17.85 1.45
CA LYS A 21 -9.03 -18.34 1.97
C LYS A 21 -8.20 -19.01 0.87
N SER A 22 -8.83 -19.77 -0.02
CA SER A 22 -8.14 -20.41 -1.14
C SER A 22 -7.55 -19.39 -2.11
N VAL A 23 -8.29 -18.31 -2.40
CA VAL A 23 -7.81 -17.18 -3.20
C VAL A 23 -6.62 -16.50 -2.52
N LEU A 24 -6.71 -16.20 -1.22
CA LEU A 24 -5.60 -15.62 -0.45
C LEU A 24 -4.37 -16.52 -0.46
N LYS A 25 -4.53 -17.84 -0.32
CA LYS A 25 -3.44 -18.81 -0.41
C LYS A 25 -2.76 -18.76 -1.79
N GLY A 26 -3.54 -18.66 -2.87
CA GLY A 26 -3.02 -18.48 -4.22
C GLY A 26 -2.21 -17.19 -4.37
N ILE A 27 -2.70 -16.08 -3.80
CA ILE A 27 -2.00 -14.79 -3.78
C ILE A 27 -0.67 -14.93 -3.01
N ILE A 28 -0.69 -15.51 -1.81
CA ILE A 28 0.51 -15.73 -1.00
C ILE A 28 1.56 -16.52 -1.78
N ASN A 29 1.17 -17.66 -2.36
CA ASN A 29 2.09 -18.51 -3.11
C ASN A 29 2.72 -17.74 -4.28
N SER A 30 1.92 -16.93 -4.99
CA SER A 30 2.38 -16.13 -6.12
C SER A 30 3.31 -14.97 -5.70
N LEU A 31 3.06 -14.37 -4.53
CA LEU A 31 3.85 -13.25 -4.00
C LEU A 31 5.15 -13.69 -3.32
N LEU A 32 5.15 -14.88 -2.70
CA LEU A 32 6.30 -15.47 -2.01
C LEU A 32 7.22 -16.24 -2.94
N GLN A 33 6.75 -16.68 -4.11
CA GLN A 33 7.60 -17.31 -5.10
C GLN A 33 8.63 -16.30 -5.61
N GLU A 34 9.92 -16.59 -5.41
CA GLU A 34 11.00 -15.78 -5.98
C GLU A 34 10.91 -15.81 -7.50
N TRP A 35 10.70 -14.63 -8.09
CA TRP A 35 10.68 -14.46 -9.54
C TRP A 35 12.11 -14.58 -10.08
N LYS A 36 12.39 -15.67 -10.80
CA LYS A 36 13.72 -15.97 -11.36
C LYS A 36 13.93 -15.44 -12.79
N GLY A 37 13.07 -14.55 -13.28
CA GLY A 37 13.11 -14.02 -14.66
C GLY A 37 12.71 -12.55 -14.76
N PRO A 38 12.88 -11.92 -15.95
CA PRO A 38 12.47 -10.54 -16.18
C PRO A 38 10.95 -10.43 -16.03
N ARG A 39 10.50 -9.48 -15.21
CA ARG A 39 9.07 -9.19 -15.01
C ARG A 39 8.43 -8.80 -16.33
N THR A 40 7.31 -9.43 -16.64
CA THR A 40 6.52 -9.15 -17.84
C THR A 40 5.45 -8.10 -17.56
N LYS A 41 4.90 -7.52 -18.63
CA LYS A 41 3.78 -6.58 -18.53
C LYS A 41 2.51 -7.23 -17.93
N ASP A 42 2.35 -8.54 -18.07
CA ASP A 42 1.22 -9.27 -17.47
C ASP A 42 1.37 -9.39 -15.95
N ASP A 43 2.60 -9.50 -15.46
CA ASP A 43 2.89 -9.51 -14.02
C ASP A 43 2.57 -8.15 -13.38
N LEU A 44 2.90 -7.06 -14.08
CA LEU A 44 2.51 -5.71 -13.66
C LEU A 44 0.98 -5.56 -13.63
N ARG A 45 0.26 -6.14 -14.59
CA ARG A 45 -1.21 -6.16 -14.59
C ARG A 45 -1.75 -6.94 -13.41
N ALA A 46 -1.11 -8.06 -13.05
CA ALA A 46 -1.49 -8.84 -11.87
C ALA A 46 -1.34 -8.00 -10.60
N TYR A 47 -0.22 -7.29 -10.41
CA TYR A 47 -0.06 -6.37 -9.27
C TYR A 47 -1.12 -5.26 -9.26
N PHE A 48 -1.42 -4.66 -10.41
CA PHE A 48 -2.47 -3.64 -10.54
C PHE A 48 -3.86 -4.18 -10.16
N ILE A 49 -4.19 -5.41 -10.56
CA ILE A 49 -5.46 -6.06 -10.22
C ILE A 49 -5.47 -6.41 -8.71
N LEU A 50 -4.41 -7.04 -8.20
CA LEU A 50 -4.30 -7.42 -6.80
C LEU A 50 -4.37 -6.22 -5.87
N LEU A 51 -3.76 -5.09 -6.24
CA LEU A 51 -3.81 -3.85 -5.46
C LEU A 51 -5.25 -3.37 -5.24
N GLN A 52 -6.18 -3.72 -6.12
CA GLN A 52 -7.61 -3.40 -6.03
C GLN A 52 -8.46 -4.44 -5.28
N ASN A 53 -7.90 -5.60 -4.90
CA ASN A 53 -8.65 -6.67 -4.27
C ASN A 53 -9.28 -6.19 -2.94
N PRO A 54 -10.61 -6.31 -2.76
CA PRO A 54 -11.29 -5.81 -1.56
C PRO A 54 -11.02 -6.65 -0.30
N GLN A 55 -10.50 -7.88 -0.42
CA GLN A 55 -10.13 -8.69 0.75
C GLN A 55 -9.09 -7.99 1.64
N PHE A 56 -8.29 -7.09 1.06
CA PHE A 56 -7.31 -6.26 1.78
C PHE A 56 -7.93 -5.16 2.64
N ASN A 57 -9.26 -5.04 2.69
CA ASN A 57 -9.95 -4.16 3.65
C ASN A 57 -9.99 -4.78 5.06
N ILE A 58 -9.63 -6.06 5.20
CA ILE A 58 -9.71 -6.80 6.46
C ILE A 58 -8.32 -6.88 7.09
N THR A 59 -8.19 -6.48 8.36
CA THR A 59 -6.92 -6.44 9.10
C THR A 59 -6.15 -7.76 9.08
N SER A 60 -6.83 -8.90 9.14
CA SER A 60 -6.22 -10.24 9.10
C SER A 60 -5.42 -10.53 7.81
N THR A 61 -5.66 -9.76 6.75
CA THR A 61 -4.96 -9.90 5.45
C THR A 61 -3.79 -8.93 5.29
N TYR A 62 -3.55 -8.05 6.27
CA TYR A 62 -2.57 -6.97 6.16
C TYR A 62 -1.13 -7.46 6.00
N VAL A 63 -0.79 -8.64 6.53
CA VAL A 63 0.52 -9.24 6.28
C VAL A 63 0.72 -9.52 4.78
N ILE A 64 -0.29 -10.10 4.13
CA ILE A 64 -0.26 -10.39 2.70
C ILE A 64 -0.24 -9.07 1.91
N TYR A 65 -1.07 -8.11 2.34
CA TYR A 65 -1.11 -6.79 1.72
C TYR A 65 0.24 -6.08 1.79
N ALA A 66 0.91 -6.10 2.95
CA ALA A 66 2.24 -5.55 3.12
C ALA A 66 3.22 -6.16 2.11
N HIS A 67 3.23 -7.49 1.97
CA HIS A 67 4.10 -8.15 0.99
C HIS A 67 3.81 -7.70 -0.45
N LEU A 68 2.53 -7.53 -0.83
CA LEU A 68 2.16 -6.97 -2.13
C LEU A 68 2.71 -5.54 -2.29
N LEU A 69 2.52 -4.67 -1.30
CA LEU A 69 3.02 -3.29 -1.33
C LEU A 69 4.54 -3.25 -1.45
N ARG A 70 5.25 -4.15 -0.76
CA ARG A 70 6.70 -4.28 -0.90
C ARG A 70 7.09 -4.65 -2.32
N GLN A 71 6.42 -5.63 -2.92
CA GLN A 71 6.71 -6.03 -4.31
C GLN A 71 6.49 -4.90 -5.30
N ILE A 72 5.46 -4.06 -5.09
CA ILE A 72 5.20 -2.88 -5.92
C ILE A 72 6.28 -1.80 -5.67
N ALA A 73 6.61 -1.54 -4.40
CA ALA A 73 7.59 -0.51 -4.03
C ALA A 73 9.00 -0.81 -4.56
N THR A 74 9.37 -2.09 -4.69
CA THR A 74 10.67 -2.54 -5.21
C THR A 74 10.70 -2.76 -6.72
N LEU A 75 9.64 -2.44 -7.45
CA LEU A 75 9.68 -2.41 -8.91
C LEU A 75 10.68 -1.37 -9.41
N VAL A 76 11.21 -1.59 -10.62
CA VAL A 76 12.07 -0.62 -11.28
C VAL A 76 11.24 0.59 -11.76
N GLU A 77 11.90 1.73 -11.93
CA GLU A 77 11.22 2.99 -12.27
C GLU A 77 10.37 2.92 -13.54
N ALA A 78 10.85 2.21 -14.57
CA ALA A 78 10.08 1.98 -15.80
C ALA A 78 8.73 1.28 -15.54
N ASP A 79 8.70 0.32 -14.61
CA ASP A 79 7.49 -0.41 -14.23
C ASP A 79 6.55 0.45 -13.38
N HIS A 80 7.10 1.32 -12.53
CA HIS A 80 6.32 2.34 -11.81
C HIS A 80 5.60 3.27 -12.78
N HIS A 81 6.25 3.71 -13.86
CA HIS A 81 5.59 4.53 -14.89
C HIS A 81 4.38 3.84 -15.52
N PHE A 82 4.49 2.55 -15.87
CA PHE A 82 3.35 1.79 -16.38
C PHE A 82 2.20 1.71 -15.38
N LEU A 83 2.50 1.41 -14.11
CA LEU A 83 1.50 1.34 -13.05
C LEU A 83 0.79 2.67 -12.84
N VAL A 84 1.54 3.77 -12.75
CA VAL A 84 1.00 5.14 -12.62
C VAL A 84 0.02 5.46 -13.76
N HIS A 85 0.38 5.11 -15.00
CA HIS A 85 -0.48 5.29 -16.17
C HIS A 85 -1.75 4.43 -16.17
N TRP A 86 -1.78 3.32 -15.45
CA TRP A 86 -2.98 2.51 -15.26
C TRP A 86 -3.82 2.99 -14.07
N LEU A 87 -3.18 3.36 -12.96
CA LEU A 87 -3.81 3.92 -11.77
C LEU A 87 -4.62 5.17 -12.09
N LYS A 88 -4.10 6.05 -12.94
CA LYS A 88 -4.83 7.25 -13.36
C LYS A 88 -6.10 7.00 -14.17
N LYS A 89 -6.28 5.78 -14.70
CA LYS A 89 -7.49 5.36 -15.45
C LYS A 89 -8.58 4.76 -14.56
N LEU A 90 -8.33 4.64 -13.26
CA LEU A 90 -9.35 4.19 -12.31
C LEU A 90 -10.45 5.24 -12.19
N SER A 91 -11.67 4.78 -11.87
CA SER A 91 -12.73 5.71 -11.49
C SER A 91 -12.38 6.38 -10.17
N GLN A 92 -12.81 7.63 -9.99
CA GLN A 92 -12.61 8.41 -8.76
C GLN A 92 -12.96 7.61 -7.50
N LYS A 93 -14.12 6.94 -7.49
CA LYS A 93 -14.57 6.11 -6.35
C LYS A 93 -13.54 5.06 -5.94
N LYS A 94 -13.01 4.29 -6.92
CA LYS A 94 -12.05 3.23 -6.62
C LYS A 94 -10.70 3.79 -6.24
N PHE A 95 -10.28 4.84 -6.93
CA PHE A 95 -9.03 5.52 -6.64
C PHE A 95 -9.02 6.01 -5.20
N LYS A 96 -10.11 6.66 -4.76
CA LYS A 96 -10.32 7.08 -3.38
C LYS A 96 -10.27 5.91 -2.40
N GLN A 97 -10.98 4.83 -2.68
CA GLN A 97 -10.95 3.61 -1.83
C GLN A 97 -9.54 3.01 -1.68
N LEU A 98 -8.70 3.09 -2.72
CA LEU A 98 -7.30 2.65 -2.62
C LEU A 98 -6.48 3.54 -1.68
N VAL A 99 -6.64 4.85 -1.81
CA VAL A 99 -5.96 5.84 -0.95
C VAL A 99 -6.38 5.62 0.50
N GLU A 100 -7.70 5.57 0.77
CA GLU A 100 -8.25 5.35 2.11
C GLU A 100 -7.75 4.06 2.74
N ARG A 101 -7.73 2.94 1.99
CA ARG A 101 -7.21 1.66 2.49
C ARG A 101 -5.73 1.74 2.85
N LEU A 102 -4.91 2.40 2.03
CA LEU A 102 -3.48 2.55 2.33
C LEU A 102 -3.24 3.42 3.56
N LEU A 103 -3.99 4.51 3.70
CA LEU A 103 -3.92 5.36 4.90
C LEU A 103 -4.36 4.58 6.13
N GLN A 104 -5.47 3.83 6.06
CA GLN A 104 -5.92 2.96 7.14
C GLN A 104 -4.88 1.89 7.50
N PHE A 105 -4.25 1.26 6.51
CA PHE A 105 -3.18 0.30 6.72
C PHE A 105 -2.00 0.95 7.48
N VAL A 106 -1.59 2.16 7.09
CA VAL A 106 -0.54 2.92 7.78
C VAL A 106 -0.96 3.25 9.21
N SER A 107 -2.16 3.78 9.42
CA SER A 107 -2.70 4.15 10.73
C SER A 107 -2.75 2.97 11.69
N LEU A 108 -3.35 1.85 11.28
CA LEU A 108 -3.45 0.66 12.12
C LEU A 108 -2.10 0.02 12.39
N ARG A 109 -1.14 0.17 11.47
CA ARG A 109 0.22 -0.34 11.68
C ARG A 109 1.00 0.51 12.68
N LEU A 110 0.80 1.83 12.67
CA LEU A 110 1.44 2.75 13.62
C LEU A 110 0.77 2.68 15.01
N PHE A 111 -0.56 2.60 15.02
CA PHE A 111 -1.40 2.63 16.22
C PHE A 111 -2.35 1.43 16.23
N PRO A 112 -1.84 0.21 16.49
CA PRO A 112 -2.68 -0.97 16.55
C PRO A 112 -3.57 -0.93 17.80
N ALA A 113 -4.81 -1.43 17.69
CA ALA A 113 -5.73 -1.51 18.82
C ALA A 113 -5.22 -2.49 19.89
N LYS A 114 -4.50 -3.54 19.46
CA LYS A 114 -3.82 -4.50 20.34
C LYS A 114 -2.38 -4.70 19.87
N PRO A 115 -1.37 -4.60 20.77
CA PRO A 115 0.04 -4.77 20.39
C PRO A 115 0.36 -6.10 19.68
N GLU A 116 -0.39 -7.16 19.99
CA GLU A 116 -0.20 -8.51 19.44
C GLU A 116 -0.89 -8.73 18.08
N GLU A 117 -1.70 -7.77 17.61
CA GLU A 117 -2.48 -7.90 16.38
C GLU A 117 -1.60 -8.01 15.13
N PHE A 118 -0.38 -7.45 15.20
CA PHE A 118 0.57 -7.46 14.10
C PHE A 118 1.95 -7.91 14.56
N PRO A 119 2.80 -8.39 13.62
CA PRO A 119 4.19 -8.70 13.94
C PRO A 119 4.92 -7.50 14.55
N PRO A 120 5.89 -7.71 15.45
CA PRO A 120 6.65 -6.62 16.06
C PRO A 120 7.22 -5.65 15.02
N LEU A 121 7.20 -4.34 15.33
CA LEU A 121 7.71 -3.28 14.44
C LEU A 121 9.13 -3.55 13.96
N THR A 122 9.98 -4.08 14.84
CA THR A 122 11.38 -4.43 14.57
C THR A 122 11.57 -5.47 13.47
N LYS A 123 10.59 -6.36 13.22
CA LYS A 123 10.65 -7.40 12.18
C LYS A 123 9.99 -6.98 10.87
N CYS A 124 9.25 -5.88 10.86
CA CYS A 124 8.38 -5.46 9.77
C CYS A 124 8.52 -3.95 9.50
N THR A 125 9.77 -3.48 9.59
CA THR A 125 10.20 -2.09 9.41
C THR A 125 9.91 -1.55 8.01
N TRP A 126 9.82 -2.46 7.03
CA TRP A 126 9.56 -2.15 5.63
C TRP A 126 8.09 -1.91 5.29
N TRP A 127 7.14 -2.19 6.20
CA TRP A 127 5.69 -2.06 5.92
C TRP A 127 5.29 -0.62 5.59
N ILE A 128 5.62 0.32 6.48
CA ILE A 128 5.27 1.73 6.32
C ILE A 128 5.98 2.36 5.11
N PRO A 129 7.31 2.19 4.91
CA PRO A 129 7.98 2.72 3.72
C PRO A 129 7.41 2.17 2.41
N SER A 130 7.03 0.88 2.37
CA SER A 130 6.43 0.29 1.18
C SER A 130 5.05 0.89 0.88
N ALA A 131 4.21 1.08 1.91
CA ALA A 131 2.91 1.71 1.76
C ALA A 131 3.03 3.18 1.32
N ALA A 132 3.95 3.93 1.93
CA ALA A 132 4.23 5.32 1.56
C ALA A 132 4.70 5.45 0.10
N LYS A 133 5.56 4.55 -0.38
CA LYS A 133 5.98 4.52 -1.78
C LYS A 133 4.79 4.29 -2.72
N VAL A 134 3.88 3.38 -2.39
CA VAL A 134 2.68 3.12 -3.20
C VAL A 134 1.68 4.29 -3.15
N LEU A 135 1.52 4.95 -1.98
CA LEU A 135 0.75 6.19 -1.87
C LEU A 135 1.35 7.30 -2.75
N ALA A 136 2.67 7.43 -2.80
CA ALA A 136 3.33 8.38 -3.69
C ALA A 136 3.06 8.07 -5.17
N LEU A 137 3.06 6.79 -5.57
CA LEU A 137 2.67 6.39 -6.94
C LEU A 137 1.22 6.77 -7.26
N LEU A 138 0.30 6.60 -6.31
CA LEU A 138 -1.08 7.08 -6.45
C LEU A 138 -1.10 8.60 -6.59
N ASN A 139 -0.40 9.35 -5.73
CA ASN A 139 -0.37 10.81 -5.82
C ASN A 139 0.17 11.29 -7.18
N THR A 140 1.25 10.68 -7.67
CA THR A 140 1.75 10.94 -9.03
C THR A 140 0.68 10.66 -10.08
N ALA A 141 -0.02 9.52 -9.99
CA ALA A 141 -1.11 9.19 -10.91
C ALA A 141 -2.28 10.19 -10.85
N ASN A 142 -2.61 10.69 -9.66
CA ASN A 142 -3.65 11.70 -9.43
C ASN A 142 -3.30 13.02 -10.13
N ASN A 143 -2.04 13.44 -10.04
CA ASN A 143 -1.53 14.68 -10.63
C ASN A 143 -1.38 14.62 -12.16
N LEU A 144 -1.39 13.43 -12.76
CA LEU A 144 -1.41 13.25 -14.22
C LEU A 144 -2.80 13.41 -14.85
N VAL A 145 -3.84 13.67 -14.06
CA VAL A 145 -5.21 13.90 -14.51
C VAL A 145 -5.62 15.33 -14.13
N HIS A 146 -6.27 16.03 -15.06
CA HIS A 146 -6.78 17.38 -14.84
C HIS A 146 -8.27 17.42 -15.19
N PRO A 147 -9.17 17.69 -14.21
CA PRO A 147 -8.88 17.88 -12.78
C PRO A 147 -8.39 16.58 -12.10
N PRO A 148 -7.70 16.66 -10.95
CA PRO A 148 -7.28 15.48 -10.19
C PRO A 148 -8.45 14.57 -9.82
N LEU A 149 -8.21 13.26 -9.72
CA LEU A 149 -9.25 12.27 -9.37
C LEU A 149 -9.78 12.50 -7.95
N VAL A 150 -8.89 12.80 -7.00
CA VAL A 150 -9.26 13.15 -5.62
C VAL A 150 -8.48 14.40 -5.17
N PRO A 151 -9.02 15.19 -4.22
CA PRO A 151 -8.29 16.29 -3.60
C PRO A 151 -7.00 15.81 -2.93
N TYR A 152 -5.97 16.65 -2.89
CA TYR A 152 -4.71 16.31 -2.21
C TYR A 152 -4.90 16.03 -0.71
N THR A 153 -5.91 16.65 -0.09
CA THR A 153 -6.28 16.43 1.32
C THR A 153 -6.70 14.99 1.60
N ASP A 154 -7.21 14.26 0.59
CA ASP A 154 -7.58 12.85 0.74
C ASP A 154 -6.34 11.94 0.93
N PHE A 155 -5.12 12.43 0.63
CA PHE A 155 -3.87 11.71 0.89
C PHE A 155 -3.31 11.96 2.29
N TYR A 156 -3.87 12.91 3.05
CA TYR A 156 -3.41 13.22 4.39
C TYR A 156 -3.85 12.16 5.39
N ASN A 157 -2.92 11.68 6.22
CA ASN A 157 -3.24 10.77 7.32
C ASN A 157 -3.35 11.55 8.63
N SER A 158 -4.57 11.84 9.08
CA SER A 158 -4.83 12.56 10.34
C SER A 158 -4.33 11.82 11.58
N THR A 159 -4.09 10.51 11.52
CA THR A 159 -3.51 9.81 12.68
C THR A 159 -2.06 10.21 12.97
N LEU A 160 -1.38 10.87 12.01
CA LEU A 160 -0.05 11.43 12.23
C LEU A 160 -0.08 12.63 13.18
N ASP A 161 -1.22 13.31 13.33
CA ASP A 161 -1.40 14.40 14.30
C ASP A 161 -1.23 13.93 15.75
N HIS A 162 -1.32 12.61 15.98
CA HIS A 162 -1.16 12.00 17.30
C HIS A 162 0.27 11.51 17.57
N ILE A 163 1.18 11.63 16.61
CA ILE A 163 2.59 11.31 16.83
C ILE A 163 3.25 12.49 17.55
N ASP A 164 3.88 12.22 18.69
CA ASP A 164 4.80 13.18 19.30
C ASP A 164 6.07 13.26 18.45
N LEU A 165 6.08 14.22 17.53
CA LEU A 165 7.19 14.45 16.61
C LEU A 165 8.48 14.81 17.36
N MET A 166 8.37 15.46 18.52
CA MET A 166 9.54 15.82 19.33
C MET A 166 10.14 14.60 20.00
N GLU A 167 9.32 13.70 20.54
CA GLU A 167 9.79 12.42 21.10
C GLU A 167 10.44 11.52 20.05
N GLU A 168 9.84 11.39 18.85
CA GLU A 168 10.43 10.65 17.73
C GLU A 168 11.74 11.32 17.24
N TYR A 169 11.82 12.66 17.22
CA TYR A 169 13.05 13.39 16.90
C TYR A 169 14.15 13.14 17.94
N HIS A 170 13.82 13.19 19.23
CA HIS A 170 14.78 12.90 20.30
C HIS A 170 15.26 11.45 20.25
N THR A 171 14.36 10.50 19.95
CA THR A 171 14.69 9.09 19.70
C THR A 171 15.63 8.96 18.50
N TRP A 172 15.38 9.66 17.40
CA TRP A 172 16.28 9.66 16.24
C TRP A 172 17.68 10.19 16.57
N GLN A 173 17.76 11.34 17.26
CA GLN A 173 19.04 11.93 17.68
C GLN A 173 19.83 11.01 18.60
N SER A 174 19.16 10.32 19.52
CA SER A 174 19.82 9.46 20.51
C SER A 174 20.25 8.10 19.96
N PHE A 175 19.59 7.56 18.93
CA PHE A 175 19.89 6.24 18.34
C PHE A 175 20.62 6.26 17.00
N GLY A 176 21.14 7.42 16.56
CA GLY A 176 22.08 7.58 15.44
C GLY A 176 22.07 6.43 14.44
N ASN A 177 21.21 6.52 13.42
CA ASN A 177 21.15 5.61 12.25
C ASN A 177 20.59 4.19 12.43
N SER A 178 19.99 3.83 13.58
CA SER A 178 19.61 2.42 13.82
C SER A 178 18.11 2.07 13.71
N HIS A 179 17.20 3.04 13.71
CA HIS A 179 15.76 2.76 13.79
C HIS A 179 14.97 3.28 12.58
N SER A 180 14.29 2.34 11.92
CA SER A 180 13.66 2.45 10.60
C SER A 180 12.35 3.26 10.59
N LYS A 181 12.00 3.88 11.72
CA LYS A 181 10.82 4.72 11.83
C LYS A 181 11.01 6.12 11.24
N VAL A 182 12.22 6.55 10.88
CA VAL A 182 12.46 7.95 10.46
C VAL A 182 12.61 8.12 8.95
N TRP A 183 12.66 7.01 8.20
CA TRP A 183 12.77 7.06 6.74
C TRP A 183 11.54 7.67 6.06
N TRP A 184 10.34 7.56 6.64
CA TRP A 184 9.14 8.09 6.01
C TRP A 184 9.05 9.61 6.12
N ILE A 185 9.46 10.22 7.24
CA ILE A 185 9.55 11.68 7.38
C ILE A 185 10.57 12.22 6.37
N LYS A 186 11.77 11.62 6.34
CA LYS A 186 12.80 12.00 5.37
C LYS A 186 12.36 11.78 3.91
N TYR A 187 11.62 10.72 3.61
CA TYR A 187 11.07 10.47 2.28
C TYR A 187 9.98 11.47 1.88
N LEU A 188 9.14 11.91 2.82
CA LEU A 188 8.11 12.91 2.57
C LEU A 188 8.70 14.31 2.40
N GLU A 189 9.73 14.65 3.20
CA GLU A 189 10.52 15.89 3.04
C GLU A 189 11.31 15.88 1.73
N ASP A 190 12.02 14.80 1.40
CA ASP A 190 12.80 14.66 0.15
C ASP A 190 11.92 14.64 -1.12
N LYS A 191 10.58 14.60 -0.97
CA LYS A 191 9.60 14.55 -2.07
C LYS A 191 8.57 15.68 -2.03
N ASP A 192 8.73 16.69 -1.17
CA ASP A 192 7.81 17.82 -1.02
C ASP A 192 6.34 17.38 -0.83
N LEU A 193 6.12 16.33 -0.03
CA LEU A 193 4.78 15.78 0.26
C LEU A 193 4.21 16.29 1.59
N ILE A 194 4.99 17.09 2.33
CA ILE A 194 4.63 17.92 3.49
C ILE A 194 5.51 19.17 3.48
#